data_AF-A0A5A5TFL5-F1
#
_entry.id   AF-A0A5A5TFL5-F1
#
_cell.length_a   1.000
_cell.length_b   1.000
_cell.length_c   1.000
_cell.angle_alpha   90.00
_cell.angle_beta   90.00
_cell.angle_gamma   90.00
#
_symmetry.space_group_name_H-M   'P 1'
#
loop_
_entity.id
_entity.type
_entity.pdbx_description
1 polymer ?
#
loop_
_entity_poly.entity_id
_entity_poly.type
_entity_poly.pdbx_seq_one_letter_code
_entity_poly.pdbx_strand_id
1 'polypeptide(L)' 'MRKIDQLKQLGLSLDEICDVIDLYFTDPSGIQPKQKVFAVPRKHLAEASRKIGDLQQFRADLQANIERFECFLAAKQQL' A
#
# COMPACT_ATOMS: atom_id res chain seq x y z
N MET A 1 9.82 -22.86 -12.33
CA MET A 1 8.72 -21.96 -12.76
C MET A 1 7.71 -21.67 -11.65
N ARG A 2 6.94 -22.67 -11.15
CA ARG A 2 5.80 -22.45 -10.24
C ARG A 2 6.04 -21.60 -8.97
N LYS A 3 7.25 -21.62 -8.38
CA LYS A 3 7.59 -20.88 -7.16
C LYS A 3 7.85 -19.38 -7.41
N ILE A 4 8.47 -19.05 -8.54
CA ILE A 4 8.73 -17.65 -8.93
C ILE A 4 7.42 -16.94 -9.24
N ASP A 5 6.50 -17.61 -9.94
CA ASP A 5 5.18 -17.06 -10.25
C ASP A 5 4.37 -16.77 -8.98
N GLN A 6 4.45 -17.64 -7.97
CA GLN A 6 3.83 -17.42 -6.66
C GLN A 6 4.41 -16.19 -5.93
N LEU A 7 5.73 -15.99 -5.98
CA LEU A 7 6.37 -14.83 -5.36
C LEU A 7 6.02 -13.53 -6.10
N LYS A 8 5.94 -13.56 -7.43
CA LYS A 8 5.45 -12.43 -8.23
C LYS A 8 4.01 -12.07 -7.88
N GLN A 9 3.13 -13.05 -7.69
CA GLN A 9 1.74 -12.83 -7.26
C GLN A 9 1.65 -12.20 -5.85
N LEU A 10 2.65 -12.41 -4.99
CA LEU A 10 2.75 -11.76 -3.68
C LEU A 10 3.30 -10.33 -3.77
N GLY A 11 3.60 -9.85 -4.97
CA GLY A 11 4.08 -8.50 -5.24
C GLY A 11 5.59 -8.34 -5.14
N LEU A 12 6.37 -9.43 -5.05
CA LEU A 12 7.82 -9.32 -5.03
C LEU A 12 8.35 -8.92 -6.41
N SER A 13 9.31 -8.00 -6.43
CA SER A 13 10.12 -7.68 -7.60
C SER A 13 11.09 -8.81 -7.95
N LEU A 14 11.63 -8.78 -9.18
CA LEU A 14 12.63 -9.76 -9.61
C LEU A 14 13.88 -9.77 -8.73
N ASP A 15 14.35 -8.60 -8.29
CA ASP A 15 15.50 -8.47 -7.40
C ASP A 15 15.21 -9.10 -6.04
N GLU A 16 14.04 -8.81 -5.44
CA GLU A 16 13.61 -9.41 -4.17
C GLU A 16 13.42 -10.94 -4.27
N ILE A 17 13.02 -11.44 -5.45
CA ILE A 17 12.90 -12.88 -5.69
C ILE A 17 14.28 -13.54 -5.72
N CYS A 18 15.27 -12.97 -6.40
CA CYS A 18 16.66 -13.47 -6.40
C CYS A 18 17.19 -13.54 -4.97
N ASP A 19 17.01 -12.45 -4.23
CA ASP A 19 17.38 -12.28 -2.83
C ASP A 19 16.74 -13.31 -1.87
N VAL A 20 15.53 -13.76 -2.16
CA VAL A 20 14.82 -14.81 -1.40
C VAL A 20 15.32 -16.20 -1.80
N ILE A 21 15.62 -16.40 -3.08
CA ILE A 21 16.14 -17.67 -3.61
C ILE A 21 17.51 -17.97 -3.00
N ASP A 22 18.40 -16.98 -2.91
CA ASP A 22 19.72 -17.16 -2.29
C ASP A 22 19.60 -17.61 -0.83
N LEU A 23 18.65 -17.04 -0.09
CA LEU A 23 18.42 -17.43 1.31
C LEU A 23 17.91 -18.87 1.47
N TYR A 24 17.20 -19.42 0.47
CA TYR A 24 16.77 -20.83 0.51
C TYR A 24 17.96 -21.81 0.43
N PHE A 25 19.11 -21.38 -0.09
CA PHE A 25 20.32 -22.19 -0.17
C PHE A 25 21.25 -21.98 1.03
N THR A 26 21.18 -20.81 1.69
CA THR A 26 22.07 -20.48 2.82
C THR A 26 21.45 -20.74 4.20
N ASP A 27 20.12 -20.81 4.31
CA ASP A 27 19.42 -21.07 5.57
C ASP A 27 18.70 -22.44 5.56
N PRO A 28 19.31 -23.50 6.12
CA PRO A 28 18.70 -24.83 6.18
C PRO A 28 17.44 -24.88 7.08
N SER A 29 17.20 -23.88 7.94
CA SER A 29 15.96 -23.79 8.72
C SER A 29 14.77 -23.30 7.88
N GLY A 30 15.03 -22.59 6.78
CA GLY A 30 14.02 -21.99 5.92
C GLY A 30 13.22 -20.84 6.57
N ILE A 31 13.66 -20.36 7.75
CA ILE A 31 12.99 -19.29 8.50
C ILE A 31 13.28 -17.92 7.87
N GLN A 32 14.55 -17.63 7.57
CA GLN A 32 14.95 -16.35 6.99
C GLN A 32 14.31 -16.08 5.61
N PRO A 33 14.27 -17.06 4.67
CA PRO A 33 13.55 -16.89 3.40
C PRO A 33 12.09 -16.52 3.61
N LYS A 34 11.40 -17.19 4.55
CA LYS A 34 9.99 -16.91 4.84
C LYS A 34 9.79 -15.51 5.43
N GLN A 35 10.66 -15.09 6.36
CA GLN A 35 10.59 -13.75 6.93
C GLN A 35 10.75 -12.66 5.87
N LYS A 36 11.67 -12.84 4.92
CA LYS A 36 11.89 -11.89 3.81
C LYS A 36 10.69 -11.85 2.86
N VAL A 37 10.12 -13.02 2.52
CA VAL A 37 8.88 -13.10 1.73
C VAL A 37 7.71 -12.39 2.41
N PHE A 38 7.58 -12.48 3.74
CA PHE A 38 6.51 -11.79 4.48
C PHE A 38 6.74 -10.28 4.64
N ALA A 39 8.00 -9.82 4.62
CA ALA A 39 8.32 -8.42 4.76
C ALA A 39 7.77 -7.58 3.59
N VAL A 40 7.80 -8.10 2.37
CA VAL A 40 7.38 -7.38 1.16
C VAL A 40 5.87 -7.08 1.14
N PRO A 41 4.95 -8.05 1.31
CA PRO A 41 3.52 -7.77 1.43
C PRO A 41 3.20 -6.84 2.61
N ARG A 42 3.91 -6.96 3.74
CA ARG A 42 3.72 -6.07 4.89
C ARG A 42 4.09 -4.62 4.57
N LYS A 43 5.19 -4.41 3.85
CA LYS A 43 5.61 -3.09 3.37
C LYS A 43 4.57 -2.50 2.42
N HIS A 44 4.13 -3.27 1.41
CA HIS A 44 3.10 -2.82 0.47
C HIS A 44 1.78 -2.51 1.16
N LEU A 45 1.37 -3.32 2.14
CA LEU A 45 0.17 -3.05 2.93
C LEU A 45 0.29 -1.72 3.69
N ALA A 46 1.44 -1.48 4.35
CA ALA A 46 1.66 -0.22 5.07
C ALA A 46 1.66 1.01 4.13
N GLU A 47 2.27 0.89 2.95
CA GLU A 47 2.25 1.95 1.93
C GLU A 47 0.84 2.19 1.38
N ALA A 48 0.08 1.13 1.13
CA ALA A 48 -1.31 1.24 0.69
C ALA A 48 -2.19 1.90 1.76
N SER A 49 -2.06 1.49 3.02
CA SER A 49 -2.78 2.10 4.15
C SER A 49 -2.46 3.59 4.29
N ARG A 50 -1.20 4.00 4.12
CA ARG A 50 -0.81 5.41 4.13
C ARG A 50 -1.51 6.19 3.00
N LYS A 51 -1.43 5.71 1.76
CA LYS A 51 -2.07 6.34 0.60
C LYS A 51 -3.59 6.46 0.76
N ILE A 52 -4.23 5.44 1.34
CA ILE A 52 -5.66 5.48 1.66
C ILE A 52 -5.94 6.59 2.68
N GLY A 53 -5.13 6.71 3.73
CA GLY A 53 -5.25 7.80 4.71
C GLY A 53 -5.14 9.19 4.07
N ASP A 54 -4.14 9.38 3.22
CA ASP A 54 -3.92 10.65 2.50
C ASP A 54 -5.14 11.00 1.61
N LEU A 55 -5.68 10.02 0.88
CA LEU A 55 -6.87 10.19 0.06
C LEU A 55 -8.14 10.46 0.88
N GLN A 56 -8.28 9.83 2.04
CA GLN A 56 -9.40 10.07 2.95
C GLN A 56 -9.37 11.50 3.49
N GLN A 57 -8.18 12.00 3.88
CA GLN A 57 -8.01 13.38 4.33
C GLN A 57 -8.35 14.37 3.21
N PHE A 58 -7.79 14.16 2.02
CA PHE A 58 -8.06 15.02 0.87
C PHE A 58 -9.57 15.08 0.54
N ARG A 59 -10.26 13.94 0.61
CA ARG A 59 -11.72 13.89 0.42
C ARG A 59 -12.46 14.72 1.47
N ALA A 60 -12.08 14.62 2.74
CA ALA A 60 -12.70 15.39 3.81
C ALA A 60 -12.50 16.90 3.60
N ASP A 61 -11.31 17.31 3.20
CA ASP A 61 -11.00 18.72 2.91
C ASP A 61 -11.84 19.26 1.74
N LEU A 62 -12.02 18.46 0.68
CA LEU A 62 -12.91 18.82 -0.43
C LEU A 62 -14.36 18.98 0.01
N GLN A 63 -14.87 18.04 0.83
CA GLN A 63 -16.24 18.09 1.34
C GLN A 63 -16.47 19.35 2.17
N ALA A 64 -15.58 19.66 3.12
CA ALA A 64 -15.68 20.86 3.94
C ALA A 64 -15.64 22.15 3.11
N ASN A 65 -14.83 22.19 2.05
CA ASN A 65 -14.78 23.33 1.14
C ASN A 65 -16.07 23.48 0.33
N ILE A 66 -16.62 22.37 -0.18
CA ILE A 66 -17.90 22.38 -0.92
C ILE A 66 -19.01 22.92 -0.02
N GLU A 67 -19.17 22.37 1.18
CA GLU A 67 -20.19 22.81 2.15
C GLU A 67 -20.05 24.31 2.47
N ARG A 68 -18.82 24.78 2.68
CA ARG A 68 -18.57 26.21 2.94
C ARG A 68 -19.02 27.10 1.77
N PHE A 69 -18.77 26.68 0.53
CA PHE A 69 -19.20 27.44 -0.64
C PHE A 69 -20.72 27.40 -0.83
N GLU A 70 -21.35 26.25 -0.60
CA GLU A 70 -22.81 26.11 -0.64
C GLU A 70 -23.49 27.02 0.40
N CYS A 71 -23.00 27.03 1.64
CA CYS A 71 -23.50 27.93 2.69
C CYS A 71 -23.33 29.40 2.31
N PHE A 72 -22.17 29.78 1.75
CA PHE A 72 -21.91 31.14 1.31
C PHE A 72 -22.89 31.57 0.20
N LEU A 73 -23.12 30.72 -0.80
CA LEU A 73 -24.05 31.00 -1.90
C LEU A 73 -25.49 31.13 -1.40
N ALA A 74 -25.94 30.21 -0.53
CA ALA A 74 -27.27 30.26 0.07
C ALA A 74 -27.50 31.57 0.85
N ALA A 75 -26.51 32.02 1.61
CA ALA A 75 -26.58 33.28 2.35
C ALA A 75 -26.65 34.52 1.42
N LYS A 76 -26.03 34.47 0.24
CA LYS A 76 -26.02 35.58 -0.72
C LYS A 76 -27.27 35.64 -1.60
N GLN A 77 -27.97 34.53 -1.81
CA GLN A 77 -29.20 34.48 -2.61
C GLN A 77 -30.47 34.88 -1.84
N GLN A 78 -30.37 35.04 -0.51
CA GLN A 78 -31.46 35.48 0.38
C GLN A 78 -31.46 37.00 0.65
N LEU A 79 -30.56 37.76 0.02
CA LEU A 79 -30.48 39.22 0.02
C LEU A 79 -30.90 39.76 -1.35
#